data_AF-A0A0N0K6H4-F1
#
_entry.id   AF-A0A0N0K6H4-F1
#
_cell.length_a   1.000
_cell.length_b   1.000
_cell.length_c   1.000
_cell.angle_alpha   90.00
_cell.angle_beta   90.00
_cell.angle_gamma   90.00
#
_symmetry.space_group_name_H-M   'P 1'
#
loop_
_entity.id
_entity.type
_entity.pdbx_description
1 polymer ?
#
loop_
_entity_poly.entity_id
_entity_poly.type
_entity_poly.pdbx_seq_one_letter_code
_entity_poly.pdbx_strand_id
1 'polypeptide(L)'
;QIGEVANLIGDIAGQTNLLALNATIEAARAGEAGKGFAVVASEVKNLATQTSRSTEDITRKISEIQSATAAAVDAVTSISGAINDMDHISSTIAAAMEEQSAATKEIARNVSETANANREVSRRIALVSEEAHGTGQKALLLREVSTHVTDGVNALRQTLVRVVRTAISDVDRRASRRYQVGQTVSVQIGGRSMEASLDNVSSGGALLSLDGVSVGQKGQLTWRQLPTPISFTIVASELGSCSVRFDNDDAGQHALVSRLEALRLQAA
;
A
#
# COMPACT_ATOMS: atom_id res chain seq x y z
N GLN A 1 -50.08 60.07 54.86
CA GLN A 1 -50.15 61.53 54.62
C GLN A 1 -51.39 61.97 53.85
N ILE A 2 -51.52 61.85 52.52
CA ILE A 2 -52.73 62.37 51.82
C ILE A 2 -54.02 61.68 52.32
N GLY A 3 -54.01 60.36 52.53
CA GLY A 3 -55.16 59.64 53.07
C GLY A 3 -55.54 60.04 54.51
N GLU A 4 -54.56 60.37 55.36
CA GLU A 4 -54.82 60.86 56.73
C GLU A 4 -55.45 62.25 56.70
N VAL A 5 -54.99 63.11 55.79
CA VAL A 5 -55.57 64.45 55.59
C VAL A 5 -57.00 64.34 55.04
N ALA A 6 -57.25 63.43 54.09
CA ALA A 6 -58.60 63.15 53.60
C ALA A 6 -59.51 62.69 54.75
N ASN A 7 -59.11 61.70 55.55
CA ASN A 7 -59.90 61.23 56.70
C ASN A 7 -60.23 62.37 57.69
N LEU A 8 -59.25 63.22 58.01
CA LEU A 8 -59.46 64.39 58.87
C LEU A 8 -60.50 65.37 58.29
N ILE A 9 -60.45 65.65 57.00
CA ILE A 9 -61.45 66.50 56.32
C ILE A 9 -62.84 65.87 56.39
N GLY A 10 -62.93 64.55 56.24
CA GLY A 10 -64.17 63.79 56.36
C GLY A 10 -64.78 63.89 57.77
N ASP A 11 -63.95 63.77 58.80
CA ASP A 11 -64.35 63.92 60.20
C ASP A 11 -64.85 65.35 60.50
N ILE A 12 -64.15 66.37 59.99
CA ILE A 12 -64.56 67.78 60.10
C ILE A 12 -65.90 68.01 59.39
N ALA A 13 -66.09 67.44 58.20
CA ALA A 13 -67.35 67.53 57.47
C ALA A 13 -68.50 66.84 58.23
N GLY A 14 -68.26 65.69 58.85
CA GLY A 14 -69.22 65.00 59.71
C GLY A 14 -69.64 65.84 60.93
N GLN A 15 -68.68 66.46 61.63
CA GLN A 15 -68.96 67.38 62.74
C GLN A 15 -69.73 68.63 62.27
N THR A 16 -69.34 69.21 61.13
CA THR A 16 -70.00 70.37 60.53
C THR A 16 -71.45 70.06 60.17
N ASN A 17 -71.72 68.87 59.63
CA ASN A 17 -73.06 68.39 59.31
C ASN A 17 -73.93 68.24 60.58
N LEU A 18 -73.38 67.72 61.67
CA LEU A 18 -74.08 67.63 62.97
C LEU A 18 -74.38 69.00 63.57
N LEU A 19 -73.42 69.93 63.50
CA LEU A 19 -73.61 71.32 63.95
C LEU A 19 -74.72 72.03 63.14
N ALA A 20 -74.70 71.87 61.81
CA ALA A 20 -75.71 72.43 60.91
C ALA A 20 -77.10 71.83 61.14
N LEU A 21 -77.18 70.54 61.46
CA LEU A 21 -78.43 69.88 61.84
C LEU A 21 -79.01 70.47 63.14
N ASN A 22 -78.18 70.62 64.18
CA ASN A 22 -78.59 71.24 65.44
C ASN A 22 -79.07 72.69 65.23
N ALA A 23 -78.37 73.46 64.39
CA ALA A 23 -78.78 74.81 64.02
C ALA A 23 -80.13 74.84 63.26
N THR A 24 -80.39 73.85 62.40
CA THR A 24 -81.67 73.72 61.69
C THR A 24 -82.82 73.44 62.65
N ILE A 25 -82.59 72.59 63.67
CA ILE A 25 -83.56 72.27 64.72
C ILE A 25 -83.90 73.53 65.54
N GLU A 26 -82.89 74.28 65.98
CA GLU A 26 -83.12 75.47 66.80
C GLU A 26 -83.76 76.61 65.98
N ALA A 27 -83.43 76.73 64.70
CA ALA A 27 -84.07 77.67 63.79
C ALA A 27 -85.57 77.36 63.57
N ALA A 28 -85.94 76.08 63.49
CA ALA A 28 -87.34 75.66 63.43
C ALA A 28 -88.09 75.99 64.73
N ARG A 29 -87.42 75.89 65.88
CA ARG A 29 -87.97 76.22 67.20
C ARG A 29 -88.28 77.70 67.38
N ALA A 30 -87.50 78.57 66.73
CA ALA A 30 -87.70 80.03 66.74
C ALA A 30 -88.85 80.52 65.83
N GLY A 31 -89.49 79.65 65.05
CA GLY A 31 -90.63 80.00 64.20
C GLY A 31 -90.27 80.98 63.07
N GLU A 32 -91.10 82.01 62.85
CA GLU A 32 -90.89 83.00 61.78
C GLU A 32 -89.56 83.77 61.91
N ALA A 33 -89.08 84.01 63.14
CA ALA A 33 -87.82 84.71 63.38
C ALA A 33 -86.58 83.89 62.96
N GLY A 34 -86.71 82.56 62.86
CA GLY A 34 -85.62 81.64 62.52
C GLY A 34 -85.46 81.32 61.04
N LYS A 35 -86.37 81.77 60.15
CA LYS A 35 -86.39 81.37 58.73
C LYS A 35 -85.07 81.62 57.99
N GLY A 36 -84.47 82.80 58.17
CA GLY A 36 -83.18 83.11 57.53
C GLY A 36 -82.03 82.22 58.02
N PHE A 37 -82.04 81.88 59.31
CA PHE A 37 -81.04 81.00 59.92
C PHE A 37 -81.22 79.54 59.46
N ALA A 38 -82.46 79.09 59.27
CA ALA A 38 -82.77 77.76 58.75
C ALA A 38 -82.24 77.55 57.32
N VAL A 39 -82.30 78.56 56.46
CA VAL A 39 -81.75 78.50 55.10
C VAL A 39 -80.23 78.34 55.13
N VAL A 40 -79.54 79.14 55.93
CA VAL A 40 -78.07 79.05 56.08
C VAL A 40 -77.67 77.69 56.68
N ALA A 41 -78.37 77.22 57.72
CA ALA A 41 -78.10 75.92 58.31
C ALA A 41 -78.30 74.77 57.30
N SER A 42 -79.33 74.84 56.46
CA SER A 42 -79.54 73.86 55.39
C SER A 42 -78.42 73.89 54.34
N GLU A 43 -77.94 75.08 53.97
CA GLU A 43 -76.85 75.21 52.99
C GLU A 43 -75.52 74.66 53.53
N VAL A 44 -75.20 74.97 54.80
CA VAL A 44 -74.02 74.42 55.50
C VAL A 44 -74.11 72.90 55.58
N LYS A 45 -75.29 72.35 55.87
CA LYS A 45 -75.53 70.90 55.91
C LYS A 45 -75.28 70.24 54.55
N ASN A 46 -75.74 70.88 53.47
CA ASN A 46 -75.53 70.40 52.10
C ASN A 46 -74.04 70.41 51.72
N LEU A 47 -73.34 71.52 52.00
CA LEU A 47 -71.90 71.65 51.76
C LEU A 47 -71.09 70.62 52.56
N ALA A 48 -71.46 70.38 53.83
CA ALA A 48 -70.82 69.36 54.66
C ALA A 48 -71.03 67.95 54.08
N THR A 49 -72.25 67.62 53.65
CA THR A 49 -72.56 66.34 52.99
C THR A 49 -71.79 66.17 51.69
N GLN A 50 -71.69 67.23 50.87
CA GLN A 50 -70.92 67.21 49.64
C GLN A 50 -69.42 67.03 49.93
N THR A 51 -68.90 67.69 50.96
CA THR A 51 -67.49 67.56 51.39
C THR A 51 -67.18 66.14 51.84
N SER A 52 -68.04 65.49 52.63
CA SER A 52 -67.87 64.08 53.01
C SER A 52 -67.81 63.15 51.79
N ARG A 53 -68.73 63.33 50.82
CA ARG A 53 -68.73 62.53 49.58
C ARG A 53 -67.47 62.72 48.76
N SER A 54 -67.05 63.96 48.54
CA SER A 54 -65.81 64.25 47.81
C SER A 54 -64.58 63.67 48.52
N THR A 55 -64.59 63.66 49.85
CA THR A 55 -63.51 63.07 50.65
C THR A 55 -63.48 61.54 50.53
N GLU A 56 -64.64 60.88 50.55
CA GLU A 56 -64.74 59.43 50.29
C GLU A 56 -64.22 59.07 48.88
N ASP A 57 -64.55 59.88 47.87
CA ASP A 57 -64.04 59.72 46.50
C ASP A 57 -62.51 59.86 46.45
N ILE A 58 -61.95 60.85 47.15
CA ILE A 58 -60.50 61.04 47.26
C ILE A 58 -59.85 59.83 47.93
N THR A 59 -60.40 59.34 49.05
CA THR A 59 -59.86 58.17 49.76
C THR A 59 -59.86 56.92 48.88
N ARG A 60 -60.93 56.71 48.11
CA ARG A 60 -61.01 55.62 47.11
C ARG A 60 -59.93 55.77 46.03
N LYS A 61 -59.74 56.97 45.48
CA LYS A 61 -58.70 57.24 44.46
C LYS A 61 -57.30 57.04 45.01
N ILE A 62 -57.04 57.41 46.26
CA ILE A 62 -55.75 57.16 46.92
C ILE A 62 -55.50 55.65 47.04
N SER A 63 -56.51 54.86 47.43
CA SER A 63 -56.39 53.40 47.50
C SER A 63 -56.10 52.76 46.15
N GLU A 64 -56.76 53.22 45.07
CA GLU A 64 -56.46 52.79 43.70
C GLU A 64 -55.02 53.12 43.30
N ILE A 65 -54.54 54.34 43.59
CA ILE A 65 -53.16 54.77 43.29
C ILE A 65 -52.15 53.93 44.07
N GLN A 66 -52.38 53.69 45.36
CA GLN A 66 -51.51 52.86 46.20
C GLN A 66 -51.43 51.43 45.66
N SER A 67 -52.57 50.85 45.28
CA SER A 67 -52.63 49.51 44.70
C SER A 67 -51.87 49.43 43.37
N ALA A 68 -52.05 50.41 42.48
CA ALA A 68 -51.32 50.49 41.22
C ALA A 68 -49.80 50.67 41.44
N THR A 69 -49.42 51.44 42.46
CA THR A 69 -48.01 51.63 42.83
C THR A 69 -47.39 50.35 43.36
N ALA A 70 -48.10 49.60 44.21
CA ALA A 70 -47.64 48.30 44.70
C ALA A 70 -47.42 47.31 43.53
N ALA A 71 -48.39 47.22 42.61
CA ALA A 71 -48.26 46.38 41.42
C ALA A 71 -47.06 46.79 40.54
N ALA A 72 -46.77 48.10 40.42
CA ALA A 72 -45.61 48.58 39.69
C ALA A 72 -44.28 48.17 40.38
N VAL A 73 -44.22 48.24 41.71
CA VAL A 73 -43.05 47.79 42.49
C VAL A 73 -42.82 46.29 42.33
N ASP A 74 -43.87 45.48 42.36
CA ASP A 74 -43.77 44.03 42.15
C ASP A 74 -43.26 43.69 40.74
N ALA A 75 -43.74 44.42 39.72
CA ALA A 75 -43.28 44.28 38.35
C ALA A 75 -41.79 44.63 38.20
N VAL A 76 -41.34 45.74 38.81
CA VAL A 76 -39.92 46.15 38.81
C VAL A 76 -39.04 45.12 39.53
N THR A 77 -39.52 44.55 40.64
CA THR A 77 -38.82 43.49 41.37
C THR A 77 -38.67 42.24 40.51
N SER A 78 -39.73 41.85 39.80
CA SER A 78 -39.71 40.71 38.88
C SER A 78 -38.73 40.93 37.71
N ILE A 79 -38.73 42.14 37.13
CA ILE A 79 -37.77 42.53 36.08
C ILE A 79 -36.33 42.44 36.61
N SER A 80 -36.09 42.92 37.83
CA SER A 80 -34.76 42.87 38.46
C SER A 80 -34.28 41.42 38.66
N GLY A 81 -35.19 40.52 39.04
CA GLY A 81 -34.91 39.07 39.10
C GLY A 81 -34.51 38.51 37.74
N ALA A 82 -35.30 38.79 36.70
CA ALA A 82 -35.00 38.33 35.34
C ALA A 82 -33.66 38.86 34.80
N ILE A 83 -33.27 40.09 35.17
CA ILE A 83 -31.96 40.65 34.81
C ILE A 83 -30.82 39.89 35.49
N ASN A 84 -30.96 39.54 36.78
CA ASN A 84 -29.95 38.74 37.48
C ASN A 84 -29.82 37.33 36.87
N ASP A 85 -30.93 36.71 36.48
CA ASP A 85 -30.91 35.42 35.79
C ASP A 85 -30.20 35.53 34.43
N MET A 86 -30.43 36.60 33.68
CA MET A 86 -29.71 36.87 32.42
C MET A 86 -28.20 37.05 32.64
N ASP A 87 -27.79 37.68 33.72
CA ASP A 87 -26.37 37.85 34.07
C ASP A 87 -25.70 36.49 34.36
N HIS A 88 -26.35 35.65 35.16
CA HIS A 88 -25.90 34.27 35.43
C HIS A 88 -25.80 33.41 34.17
N ILE A 89 -26.79 33.48 33.29
CA ILE A 89 -26.78 32.76 32.01
C ILE A 89 -25.63 33.27 31.13
N SER A 90 -25.44 34.59 31.05
CA SER A 90 -24.36 35.19 30.26
C SER A 90 -22.98 34.78 30.75
N SER A 91 -22.77 34.73 32.08
CA SER A 91 -21.53 34.21 32.66
C SER A 91 -21.29 32.74 32.32
N THR A 92 -22.35 31.92 32.31
CA THR A 92 -22.25 30.50 31.96
C THR A 92 -21.91 30.31 30.48
N ILE A 93 -22.52 31.12 29.60
CA ILE A 93 -22.21 31.14 28.16
C ILE A 93 -20.76 31.56 27.94
N ALA A 94 -20.27 32.58 28.65
CA ALA A 94 -18.89 33.03 28.54
C ALA A 94 -17.89 31.91 28.89
N ALA A 95 -18.11 31.20 30.00
CA ALA A 95 -17.29 30.04 30.39
C ALA A 95 -17.33 28.93 29.33
N ALA A 96 -18.51 28.58 28.82
CA ALA A 96 -18.66 27.58 27.76
C ALA A 96 -17.94 28.01 26.46
N MET A 97 -17.96 29.30 26.13
CA MET A 97 -17.23 29.83 24.97
C MET A 97 -15.71 29.75 25.15
N GLU A 98 -15.18 29.96 26.37
CA GLU A 98 -13.76 29.76 26.66
C GLU A 98 -13.34 28.30 26.48
N GLU A 99 -14.13 27.35 26.99
CA GLU A 99 -13.89 25.91 26.79
C GLU A 99 -13.94 25.53 25.29
N GLN A 100 -14.94 26.03 24.57
CA GLN A 100 -15.08 25.79 23.13
C GLN A 100 -13.89 26.37 22.33
N SER A 101 -13.39 27.54 22.73
CA SER A 101 -12.21 28.16 22.12
C SER A 101 -10.95 27.31 22.35
N ALA A 102 -10.77 26.79 23.56
CA ALA A 102 -9.66 25.89 23.89
C ALA A 102 -9.73 24.59 23.08
N ALA A 103 -10.91 23.96 23.01
CA ALA A 103 -11.13 22.75 22.23
C ALA A 103 -10.85 22.98 20.72
N THR A 104 -11.27 24.13 20.18
CA THR A 104 -11.04 24.49 18.78
C THR A 104 -9.55 24.66 18.47
N LYS A 105 -8.78 25.26 19.39
CA LYS A 105 -7.32 25.39 19.26
C LYS A 105 -6.63 24.02 19.27
N GLU A 106 -7.04 23.11 20.14
CA GLU A 106 -6.51 21.74 20.18
C GLU A 106 -6.85 20.96 18.91
N ILE A 107 -8.07 21.11 18.36
CA ILE A 107 -8.43 20.51 17.06
C ILE A 107 -7.52 21.05 15.95
N ALA A 108 -7.33 22.37 15.87
CA ALA A 108 -6.49 22.99 14.85
C ALA A 108 -5.03 22.50 14.94
N ARG A 109 -4.51 22.35 16.16
CA ARG A 109 -3.20 21.78 16.42
C ARG A 109 -3.11 20.33 15.93
N ASN A 110 -4.05 19.47 16.34
CA ASN A 110 -4.08 18.06 15.94
C ASN A 110 -4.19 17.88 14.41
N VAL A 111 -4.97 18.73 13.74
CA VAL A 111 -5.07 18.74 12.28
C VAL A 111 -3.72 19.09 11.63
N SER A 112 -3.00 20.08 12.17
CA SER A 112 -1.66 20.46 11.68
C SER A 112 -0.63 19.34 11.88
N GLU A 113 -0.61 18.73 13.06
CA GLU A 113 0.27 17.60 13.38
C GLU A 113 -0.03 16.40 12.47
N THR A 114 -1.30 16.07 12.26
CA THR A 114 -1.74 14.99 11.36
C THR A 114 -1.37 15.27 9.91
N ALA A 115 -1.51 16.52 9.43
CA ALA A 115 -1.11 16.90 8.09
C ALA A 115 0.40 16.75 7.88
N ASN A 116 1.22 17.10 8.88
CA ASN A 116 2.66 16.88 8.86
C ASN A 116 3.01 15.39 8.85
N ALA A 117 2.34 14.58 9.67
CA ALA A 117 2.51 13.13 9.69
C ALA A 117 2.17 12.51 8.32
N ASN A 118 1.08 12.94 7.68
CA ASN A 118 0.72 12.49 6.34
C ASN A 118 1.77 12.84 5.29
N ARG A 119 2.35 14.06 5.33
CA ARG A 119 3.45 14.43 4.42
C ARG A 119 4.66 13.52 4.60
N GLU A 120 5.01 13.20 5.85
CA GLU A 120 6.11 12.28 6.15
C GLU A 120 5.82 10.86 5.64
N VAL A 121 4.59 10.36 5.81
CA VAL A 121 4.16 9.07 5.25
C VAL A 121 4.26 9.08 3.72
N SER A 122 3.78 10.13 3.04
CA SER A 122 3.91 10.25 1.58
C SER A 122 5.37 10.23 1.12
N ARG A 123 6.26 10.93 1.85
CA ARG A 123 7.70 10.91 1.57
C ARG A 123 8.29 9.51 1.72
N ARG A 124 7.91 8.78 2.77
CA ARG A 124 8.37 7.38 2.98
C ARG A 124 7.87 6.45 1.90
N ILE A 125 6.62 6.61 1.45
CA ILE A 125 6.07 5.82 0.34
C ILE A 125 6.85 6.06 -0.95
N ALA A 126 7.21 7.32 -1.24
CA ALA A 126 8.03 7.64 -2.41
C ALA A 126 9.40 6.94 -2.34
N LEU A 127 10.06 6.97 -1.19
CA LEU A 127 11.34 6.27 -0.98
C LEU A 127 11.20 4.75 -1.15
N VAL A 128 10.16 4.14 -0.58
CA VAL A 128 9.89 2.70 -0.75
C VAL A 128 9.65 2.36 -2.22
N SER A 129 8.94 3.20 -2.96
CA SER A 129 8.72 3.00 -4.40
C SER A 129 10.03 3.05 -5.19
N GLU A 130 10.92 3.98 -4.84
CA GLU A 130 12.25 4.10 -5.47
C GLU A 130 13.12 2.87 -5.16
N GLU A 131 13.14 2.42 -3.92
CA GLU A 131 13.89 1.23 -3.50
C GLU A 131 13.35 -0.06 -4.14
N ALA A 132 12.02 -0.18 -4.27
CA ALA A 132 11.39 -1.27 -4.99
C ALA A 132 11.78 -1.27 -6.48
N HIS A 133 11.83 -0.09 -7.12
CA HIS A 133 12.31 0.05 -8.49
C HIS A 133 13.78 -0.39 -8.63
N GLY A 134 14.66 0.08 -7.72
CA GLY A 134 16.07 -0.34 -7.69
C GLY A 134 16.24 -1.84 -7.47
N THR A 135 15.40 -2.45 -6.64
CA THR A 135 15.37 -3.91 -6.45
C THR A 135 14.96 -4.64 -7.73
N GLY A 136 13.97 -4.13 -8.45
CA GLY A 136 13.57 -4.66 -9.75
C GLY A 136 14.70 -4.62 -10.78
N GLN A 137 15.45 -3.52 -10.85
CA GLN A 137 16.63 -3.42 -11.73
C GLN A 137 17.73 -4.42 -11.33
N LYS A 138 18.02 -4.58 -10.04
CA LYS A 138 18.98 -5.57 -9.54
C LYS A 138 18.56 -7.00 -9.90
N ALA A 139 17.26 -7.31 -9.81
CA ALA A 139 16.73 -8.61 -10.22
C ALA A 139 16.92 -8.89 -11.72
N LEU A 140 16.79 -7.86 -12.57
CA LEU A 140 17.09 -7.98 -14.00
C LEU A 140 18.59 -8.27 -14.26
N LEU A 141 19.49 -7.54 -13.58
CA LEU A 141 20.93 -7.79 -13.65
C LEU A 141 21.28 -9.21 -13.19
N LEU A 142 20.70 -9.66 -12.06
CA LEU A 142 20.89 -11.02 -11.56
C LEU A 142 20.42 -12.09 -12.57
N ARG A 143 19.30 -11.83 -13.27
CA ARG A 143 18.81 -12.72 -14.32
C ARG A 143 19.78 -12.79 -15.49
N GLU A 144 20.29 -11.66 -15.95
CA GLU A 144 21.30 -11.59 -17.02
C GLU A 144 22.59 -12.35 -16.65
N VAL A 145 23.12 -12.10 -15.45
CA VAL A 145 24.28 -12.82 -14.91
C VAL A 145 24.01 -14.34 -14.87
N SER A 146 22.83 -14.76 -14.43
CA SER A 146 22.45 -16.18 -14.39
C SER A 146 22.40 -16.81 -15.78
N THR A 147 21.94 -16.07 -16.80
CA THR A 147 21.99 -16.51 -18.20
C THR A 147 23.44 -16.68 -18.66
N HIS A 148 24.32 -15.71 -18.40
CA HIS A 148 25.75 -15.83 -18.74
C HIS A 148 26.44 -17.01 -18.06
N VAL A 149 26.12 -17.28 -16.79
CA VAL A 149 26.63 -18.45 -16.08
C VAL A 149 26.16 -19.74 -16.75
N THR A 150 24.88 -19.81 -17.12
CA THR A 150 24.32 -20.98 -17.81
C THR A 150 25.00 -21.22 -19.15
N ASP A 151 25.23 -20.16 -19.93
CA ASP A 151 25.94 -20.21 -21.21
C ASP A 151 27.38 -20.67 -21.03
N GLY A 152 28.08 -20.13 -20.02
CA GLY A 152 29.45 -20.52 -19.67
C GLY A 152 29.55 -22.00 -19.28
N VAL A 153 28.61 -22.52 -18.50
CA VAL A 153 28.54 -23.94 -18.12
C VAL A 153 28.32 -24.82 -19.37
N ASN A 154 27.44 -24.42 -20.28
CA ASN A 154 27.20 -25.14 -21.54
C ASN A 154 28.45 -25.14 -22.43
N ALA A 155 29.14 -24.01 -22.56
CA ALA A 155 30.39 -23.89 -23.30
C ALA A 155 31.50 -24.77 -22.71
N LEU A 156 31.63 -24.79 -21.37
CA LEU A 156 32.58 -25.65 -20.67
C LEU A 156 32.27 -27.13 -20.93
N ARG A 157 30.99 -27.53 -20.84
CA ARG A 157 30.55 -28.91 -21.15
C ARG A 157 30.92 -29.31 -22.58
N GLN A 158 30.68 -28.44 -23.57
CA GLN A 158 31.05 -28.71 -24.97
C GLN A 158 32.57 -28.84 -25.15
N THR A 159 33.35 -28.00 -24.45
CA THR A 159 34.81 -28.05 -24.50
C THR A 159 35.34 -29.34 -23.88
N LEU A 160 34.80 -29.76 -22.73
CA LEU A 160 35.15 -31.03 -22.10
C LEU A 160 34.84 -32.23 -23.00
N VAL A 161 33.66 -32.27 -23.63
CA VAL A 161 33.31 -33.33 -24.59
C VAL A 161 34.30 -33.37 -25.76
N ARG A 162 34.70 -32.20 -26.26
CA ARG A 162 35.69 -32.09 -27.34
C ARG A 162 37.06 -32.62 -26.92
N VAL A 163 37.57 -32.17 -25.77
CA VAL A 163 38.88 -32.57 -25.22
C VAL A 163 38.92 -34.08 -24.94
N VAL A 164 37.87 -34.64 -24.33
CA VAL A 164 37.77 -36.08 -24.08
C VAL A 164 37.74 -36.86 -25.39
N ARG A 165 36.97 -36.40 -26.39
CA ARG A 165 36.93 -37.04 -27.71
C ARG A 165 38.30 -37.03 -28.40
N THR A 166 39.01 -35.91 -28.38
CA THR A 166 40.34 -35.80 -29.00
C THR A 166 41.40 -36.63 -28.27
N ALA A 167 41.38 -36.63 -26.93
CA ALA A 167 42.34 -37.40 -26.13
C ALA A 167 42.17 -38.93 -26.33
N ILE A 168 40.93 -39.42 -26.46
CA ILE A 168 40.68 -40.84 -26.71
C ILE A 168 41.05 -41.24 -28.15
N SER A 169 40.81 -40.38 -29.14
CA SER A 169 41.17 -40.70 -30.53
C SER A 169 42.68 -40.68 -30.82
N ASP A 170 43.46 -39.94 -30.02
CA ASP A 170 44.92 -39.81 -30.21
C ASP A 170 45.70 -40.99 -29.61
N VAL A 171 45.15 -41.68 -28.60
CA VAL A 171 45.85 -42.80 -27.93
C VAL A 171 45.85 -44.08 -28.78
N ASP A 172 44.88 -44.28 -29.68
CA ASP A 172 44.66 -45.58 -30.34
C ASP A 172 45.12 -45.66 -31.82
N ARG A 173 45.82 -44.65 -32.36
CA ARG A 173 46.16 -44.60 -33.80
C ARG A 173 47.61 -44.89 -34.16
N ARG A 174 48.54 -45.03 -33.20
CA ARG A 174 49.99 -45.21 -33.48
C ARG A 174 50.65 -46.38 -32.74
N ALA A 175 49.90 -47.44 -32.41
CA ALA A 175 50.46 -48.58 -31.66
C ALA A 175 51.40 -49.49 -32.48
N SER A 176 51.23 -49.60 -33.81
CA SER A 176 51.96 -50.60 -34.61
C SER A 176 52.94 -50.00 -35.61
N ARG A 177 54.23 -50.36 -35.49
CA ARG A 177 55.29 -50.01 -36.44
C ARG A 177 54.95 -50.58 -37.82
N ARG A 178 55.04 -49.73 -38.86
CA ARG A 178 54.79 -50.11 -40.26
C ARG A 178 56.12 -50.35 -40.98
N TYR A 179 56.22 -51.45 -41.71
CA TYR A 179 57.36 -51.79 -42.55
C TYR A 179 56.98 -51.56 -44.00
N GLN A 180 57.84 -50.88 -44.75
CA GLN A 180 57.67 -50.76 -46.19
C GLN A 180 58.10 -52.07 -46.84
N VAL A 181 57.26 -52.61 -47.73
CA VAL A 181 57.45 -53.93 -48.33
C VAL A 181 57.60 -53.83 -49.84
N GLY A 182 56.73 -53.06 -50.51
CA GLY A 182 56.75 -52.85 -51.96
C GLY A 182 56.64 -54.15 -52.77
N GLN A 183 55.91 -55.16 -52.28
CA GLN A 183 55.78 -56.46 -52.96
C GLN A 183 54.39 -56.67 -53.52
N THR A 184 54.30 -57.33 -54.67
CA THR A 184 53.02 -57.77 -55.23
C THR A 184 52.41 -58.89 -54.39
N VAL A 185 51.17 -58.70 -53.96
CA VAL A 185 50.34 -59.66 -53.22
C VAL A 185 49.07 -59.95 -54.01
N SER A 186 48.47 -61.11 -53.78
CA SER A 186 47.16 -61.43 -54.32
C SER A 186 46.11 -61.13 -53.27
N VAL A 187 45.06 -60.41 -53.63
CA VAL A 187 43.92 -60.14 -52.75
C VAL A 187 42.65 -60.73 -53.35
N GLN A 188 41.79 -61.27 -52.50
CA GLN A 188 40.49 -61.77 -52.88
C GLN A 188 39.40 -60.95 -52.21
N ILE A 189 38.60 -60.22 -53.00
CA ILE A 189 37.52 -59.35 -52.51
C ILE A 189 36.24 -59.72 -53.27
N GLY A 190 35.15 -60.01 -52.54
CA GLY A 190 33.88 -60.40 -53.17
C GLY A 190 33.98 -61.64 -54.08
N GLY A 191 34.89 -62.57 -53.75
CA GLY A 191 35.13 -63.79 -54.53
C GLY A 191 36.06 -63.63 -55.74
N ARG A 192 36.46 -62.41 -56.11
CA ARG A 192 37.39 -62.14 -57.22
C ARG A 192 38.82 -62.01 -56.70
N SER A 193 39.76 -62.68 -57.35
CA SER A 193 41.20 -62.53 -57.07
C SER A 193 41.80 -61.43 -57.96
N MET A 194 42.55 -60.52 -57.35
CA MET A 194 43.21 -59.37 -57.98
C MET A 194 44.67 -59.30 -57.48
N GLU A 195 45.58 -58.78 -58.29
CA GLU A 195 46.93 -58.43 -57.81
C GLU A 195 46.93 -57.00 -57.26
N ALA A 196 47.61 -56.80 -56.13
CA ALA A 196 47.79 -55.50 -55.47
C ALA A 196 49.25 -55.33 -55.05
N SER A 197 49.74 -54.09 -54.98
CA SER A 197 51.04 -53.81 -54.33
C SER A 197 50.85 -53.64 -52.84
N LEU A 198 51.60 -54.37 -52.03
CA LEU A 198 51.69 -54.17 -50.59
C LEU A 198 52.77 -53.13 -50.29
N ASP A 199 52.35 -51.88 -50.09
CA ASP A 199 53.27 -50.76 -49.93
C ASP A 199 53.85 -50.72 -48.52
N ASN A 200 52.98 -50.84 -47.51
CA ASN A 200 53.40 -51.02 -46.13
C ASN A 200 52.48 -51.94 -45.35
N VAL A 201 53.02 -52.57 -44.31
CA VAL A 201 52.30 -53.51 -43.43
C VAL A 201 52.67 -53.29 -41.97
N SER A 202 51.70 -53.50 -41.08
CA SER A 202 51.85 -53.52 -39.63
C SER A 202 51.08 -54.71 -39.06
N SER A 203 51.18 -54.95 -37.74
CA SER A 203 50.41 -56.01 -37.09
C SER A 203 48.88 -55.84 -37.20
N GLY A 204 48.38 -54.61 -37.37
CA GLY A 204 46.94 -54.31 -37.41
C GLY A 204 46.37 -54.03 -38.81
N GLY A 205 47.21 -53.94 -39.84
CA GLY A 205 46.74 -53.58 -41.18
C GLY A 205 47.85 -53.24 -42.16
N ALA A 206 47.45 -52.95 -43.39
CA ALA A 206 48.35 -52.68 -44.51
C ALA A 206 47.84 -51.54 -45.39
N LEU A 207 48.74 -50.94 -46.15
CA LEU A 207 48.43 -50.09 -47.29
C LEU A 207 48.66 -50.90 -48.56
N LEU A 208 47.63 -50.98 -49.39
CA LEU A 208 47.67 -51.66 -50.67
C LEU A 208 47.45 -50.64 -51.79
N SER A 209 48.20 -50.72 -52.88
CA SER A 209 47.84 -50.02 -54.11
C SER A 209 46.98 -50.95 -54.96
N LEU A 210 45.69 -50.61 -55.04
CA LEU A 210 44.62 -51.37 -55.69
C LEU A 210 43.44 -50.45 -56.01
N ASP A 211 43.00 -50.47 -57.26
CA ASP A 211 41.86 -49.70 -57.75
C ASP A 211 40.53 -50.47 -57.63
N GLY A 212 39.42 -49.72 -57.64
CA GLY A 212 38.08 -50.27 -57.81
C GLY A 212 37.49 -50.95 -56.56
N VAL A 213 37.97 -50.59 -55.37
CA VAL A 213 37.51 -51.14 -54.09
C VAL A 213 36.83 -50.09 -53.21
N SER A 214 35.81 -50.52 -52.46
CA SER A 214 34.97 -49.65 -51.63
C SER A 214 35.23 -49.87 -50.13
N VAL A 215 35.17 -48.79 -49.36
CA VAL A 215 35.30 -48.84 -47.90
C VAL A 215 34.22 -49.75 -47.30
N GLY A 216 34.60 -50.60 -46.35
CA GLY A 216 33.75 -51.58 -45.69
C GLY A 216 33.73 -52.98 -46.33
N GLN A 217 34.31 -53.17 -47.51
CA GLN A 217 34.43 -54.50 -48.12
C GLN A 217 35.42 -55.36 -47.34
N LYS A 218 35.13 -56.67 -47.23
CA LYS A 218 36.01 -57.67 -46.64
C LYS A 218 36.70 -58.48 -47.73
N GLY A 219 37.94 -58.89 -47.46
CA GLY A 219 38.73 -59.70 -48.36
C GLY A 219 39.79 -60.52 -47.64
N GLN A 220 40.54 -61.31 -48.41
CA GLN A 220 41.68 -62.07 -47.94
C GLN A 220 42.93 -61.64 -48.71
N LEU A 221 44.02 -61.42 -48.01
CA LEU A 221 45.33 -61.10 -48.56
C LEU A 221 46.22 -62.34 -48.51
N THR A 222 46.67 -62.78 -49.68
CA THR A 222 47.63 -63.86 -49.85
C THR A 222 48.97 -63.27 -50.23
N TRP A 223 49.94 -63.42 -49.33
CA TRP A 223 51.32 -62.98 -49.55
C TRP A 223 52.21 -64.23 -49.61
N ARG A 224 53.03 -64.38 -50.65
CA ARG A 224 53.88 -65.57 -50.84
C ARG A 224 54.78 -65.91 -49.65
N GLN A 225 55.11 -64.91 -48.83
CA GLN A 225 55.97 -65.06 -47.65
C GLN A 225 55.20 -65.47 -46.39
N LEU A 226 53.88 -65.67 -46.50
CA LEU A 226 53.00 -66.14 -45.44
C LEU A 226 52.36 -67.47 -45.85
N PRO A 227 52.29 -68.45 -44.93
CA PRO A 227 51.71 -69.77 -45.21
C PRO A 227 50.18 -69.73 -45.29
N THR A 228 49.54 -68.72 -44.69
CA THR A 228 48.07 -68.59 -44.60
C THR A 228 47.62 -67.19 -45.06
N PRO A 229 46.51 -67.09 -45.82
CA PRO A 229 45.91 -65.79 -46.15
C PRO A 229 45.42 -65.05 -44.91
N ILE A 230 45.48 -63.72 -44.93
CA ILE A 230 45.03 -62.86 -43.83
C ILE A 230 43.73 -62.17 -44.23
N SER A 231 42.68 -62.37 -43.43
CA SER A 231 41.41 -61.66 -43.61
C SER A 231 41.55 -60.17 -43.26
N PHE A 232 40.93 -59.30 -44.05
CA PHE A 232 40.97 -57.86 -43.84
C PHE A 232 39.65 -57.18 -44.20
N THR A 233 39.45 -55.99 -43.64
CA THR A 233 38.40 -55.05 -43.99
C THR A 233 39.00 -53.76 -44.52
N ILE A 234 38.48 -53.24 -45.64
CA ILE A 234 38.90 -51.94 -46.19
C ILE A 234 38.36 -50.82 -45.32
N VAL A 235 39.25 -50.00 -44.76
CA VAL A 235 38.90 -48.88 -43.86
C VAL A 235 38.99 -47.51 -44.53
N ALA A 236 39.78 -47.39 -45.60
CA ALA A 236 39.85 -46.20 -46.45
C ALA A 236 40.26 -46.58 -47.88
N SER A 237 39.81 -45.83 -48.88
CA SER A 237 40.15 -46.03 -50.30
C SER A 237 40.27 -44.64 -50.94
N GLU A 238 41.46 -44.30 -51.44
CA GLU A 238 41.80 -43.00 -52.02
C GLU A 238 42.75 -43.19 -53.21
N LEU A 239 42.38 -42.67 -54.40
CA LEU A 239 43.27 -42.50 -55.56
C LEU A 239 44.23 -43.68 -55.83
N GLY A 240 43.69 -44.88 -55.98
CA GLY A 240 44.46 -46.10 -56.30
C GLY A 240 45.19 -46.76 -55.14
N SER A 241 45.04 -46.24 -53.92
CA SER A 241 45.49 -46.89 -52.69
C SER A 241 44.34 -47.16 -51.73
N CYS A 242 44.35 -48.30 -51.06
CA CYS A 242 43.40 -48.65 -50.02
C CYS A 242 44.13 -49.03 -48.72
N SER A 243 43.64 -48.49 -47.62
CA SER A 243 44.07 -48.89 -46.28
C SER A 243 43.17 -50.02 -45.80
N VAL A 244 43.78 -51.12 -45.41
CA VAL A 244 43.08 -52.30 -44.90
C VAL A 244 43.43 -52.53 -43.44
N ARG A 245 42.45 -52.96 -42.65
CA ARG A 245 42.63 -53.44 -41.28
C ARG A 245 42.53 -54.95 -41.28
N PHE A 246 43.50 -55.63 -40.68
CA PHE A 246 43.44 -57.09 -40.55
C PHE A 246 42.37 -57.46 -39.51
N ASP A 247 41.56 -58.47 -39.84
CA ASP A 247 40.60 -59.05 -38.92
C ASP A 247 41.36 -60.09 -38.06
N ASN A 248 41.16 -60.08 -36.73
CA ASN A 248 41.88 -60.95 -35.78
C ASN A 248 41.53 -62.44 -36.02
N ASP A 249 42.25 -63.11 -36.92
CA ASP A 249 42.22 -64.55 -37.13
C ASP A 249 43.56 -65.16 -36.69
N ASP A 250 43.52 -66.06 -35.70
CA ASP A 250 44.67 -66.47 -34.90
C ASP A 250 45.79 -67.08 -35.75
N ALA A 251 45.47 -67.86 -36.79
CA ALA A 251 46.49 -68.53 -37.59
C ALA A 251 47.26 -67.58 -38.53
N GLY A 252 46.55 -66.62 -39.15
CA GLY A 252 47.15 -65.63 -40.05
C GLY A 252 47.95 -64.56 -39.32
N GLN A 253 47.49 -64.13 -38.13
CA GLN A 253 48.16 -63.11 -37.34
C GLN A 253 49.49 -63.58 -36.75
N HIS A 254 49.60 -64.81 -36.23
CA HIS A 254 50.87 -65.30 -35.68
C HIS A 254 51.97 -65.39 -36.76
N ALA A 255 51.59 -65.82 -37.98
CA ALA A 255 52.51 -65.86 -39.11
C ALA A 255 52.92 -64.45 -39.55
N LEU A 256 51.98 -63.50 -39.57
CA LEU A 256 52.26 -62.09 -39.85
C LEU A 256 53.24 -61.50 -38.84
N VAL A 257 52.99 -61.67 -37.54
CA VAL A 257 53.85 -61.13 -36.48
C VAL A 257 55.27 -61.65 -36.61
N SER A 258 55.43 -62.97 -36.78
CA SER A 258 56.74 -63.60 -37.03
C SER A 258 57.45 -63.00 -38.26
N ARG A 259 56.70 -62.73 -39.33
CA ARG A 259 57.25 -62.10 -40.55
C ARG A 259 57.65 -60.64 -40.32
N LEU A 260 56.88 -59.89 -39.56
CA LEU A 260 57.19 -58.51 -39.21
C LEU A 260 58.45 -58.42 -38.33
N GLU A 261 58.68 -59.39 -37.45
CA GLU A 261 59.95 -59.50 -36.70
C GLU A 261 61.14 -59.80 -37.61
N ALA A 262 60.99 -60.68 -38.60
CA ALA A 262 62.04 -60.93 -39.58
C ALA A 262 62.37 -59.65 -40.40
N LEU A 263 61.36 -58.88 -40.81
CA LEU A 263 61.55 -57.59 -41.49
C LEU A 263 62.20 -56.55 -40.57
N ARG A 264 61.89 -56.58 -39.26
CA ARG A 264 62.55 -55.71 -38.26
C ARG A 264 64.05 -55.96 -38.17
N LEU A 265 64.47 -57.22 -38.19
CA LEU A 265 65.89 -57.61 -38.16
C LEU A 265 66.63 -57.29 -39.46
N GLN A 266 65.92 -57.23 -40.60
CA GLN A 266 66.50 -56.85 -41.90
C GLN A 266 66.60 -55.33 -42.12
N ALA A 267 65.80 -54.54 -41.39
CA ALA A 267 65.75 -53.08 -41.49
C ALA A 267 66.55 -52.35 -40.39
N ALA A 268 67.23 -53.09 -39.51
CA ALA A 268 68.10 -52.59 -38.43
C ALA A 268 69.58 -52.79 -38.80
#